data_AF-A0ABD0Q753-F1
#
_entry.id   AF-A0ABD0Q753-F1
#
_cell.length_a   1.000
_cell.length_b   1.000
_cell.length_c   1.000
_cell.angle_alpha   90.00
_cell.angle_beta   90.00
_cell.angle_gamma   90.00
#
_symmetry.space_group_name_H-M   'P 1'
#
loop_
_entity.id
_entity.type
_entity.pdbx_description
1 polymer ?
#
loop_
_entity_poly.entity_id
_entity_poly.type
_entity_poly.pdbx_seq_one_letter_code
_entity_poly.pdbx_strand_id
1 'polypeptide(L)' 'HRLHTCNLGDSGFLVVRGGEVVHRSDEQQHYFNTPFQLSIAPPGAEGVVLSD' A
#
# COMPACT_ATOMS: atom_id res chain seq x y z
N HIS A 1 -12.65 16.61 -13.28
CA HIS A 1 -12.43 15.15 -13.23
C HIS A 1 -11.95 14.76 -11.84
N ARG A 2 -12.44 13.65 -11.29
CA ARG A 2 -12.04 13.12 -9.97
C ARG A 2 -11.51 11.70 -10.16
N LEU A 3 -10.33 11.42 -9.62
CA LEU A 3 -9.71 10.10 -9.61
C LEU A 3 -9.82 9.54 -8.18
N HIS A 4 -10.19 8.27 -8.04
CA HIS A 4 -10.18 7.56 -6.77
C HIS A 4 -9.16 6.43 -6.85
N THR A 5 -8.31 6.31 -5.84
CA THR A 5 -7.20 5.36 -5.82
C THR A 5 -7.12 4.72 -4.45
N CYS A 6 -6.79 3.43 -4.42
CA CYS A 6 -6.39 2.71 -3.22
C CYS A 6 -5.09 1.99 -3.54
N ASN A 7 -4.08 2.19 -2.70
CA ASN A 7 -2.81 1.49 -2.78
C ASN A 7 -2.65 0.60 -1.54
N LEU A 8 -2.03 -0.57 -1.72
CA LEU A 8 -1.66 -1.47 -0.66
C LEU A 8 -0.26 -2.02 -0.96
N GLY A 9 0.67 -1.78 -0.04
CA GLY A 9 2.04 -2.25 -0.13
C GLY A 9 2.93 -1.34 -0.99
N ASP A 10 3.96 -1.92 -1.59
CA ASP A 10 5.00 -1.21 -2.37
C ASP A 10 4.61 -0.97 -3.83
N SER A 11 3.39 -1.32 -4.23
CA SER A 11 2.79 -0.77 -5.43
C SER A 11 2.68 0.76 -5.30
N GLY A 12 2.58 1.47 -6.43
CA GLY A 12 2.52 2.93 -6.40
C GLY A 12 2.05 3.52 -7.71
N PHE A 13 1.66 4.79 -7.68
CA PHE A 13 1.19 5.51 -8.87
C PHE A 13 1.64 6.96 -8.88
N LEU A 14 1.65 7.53 -10.09
CA LEU A 14 1.92 8.94 -10.35
C LEU A 14 0.79 9.54 -11.17
N VAL A 15 0.47 10.80 -10.90
CA VAL A 15 -0.39 11.60 -11.77
C VAL A 15 0.47 12.65 -12.44
N VAL A 16 0.57 12.58 -13.77
CA VAL A 16 1.34 13.53 -14.60
C VAL A 16 0.38 14.42 -15.39
N ARG A 17 0.62 15.72 -15.38
CA ARG A 17 -0.16 16.70 -16.14
C ARG A 17 0.74 17.82 -16.63
N GLY A 18 0.75 18.06 -17.94
CA GLY A 18 1.58 19.11 -18.55
C GLY A 18 3.09 18.86 -18.41
N GLY A 19 3.51 17.59 -18.36
CA GLY A 19 4.92 17.22 -18.15
C GLY A 19 5.34 17.14 -16.68
N GLU A 20 4.51 17.62 -15.76
CA GLU A 20 4.84 17.69 -14.33
C GLU A 20 4.13 16.60 -13.52
N VAL A 21 4.79 16.09 -12.47
CA VAL A 21 4.17 15.19 -11.49
C VAL A 21 3.38 16.01 -10.50
N VAL A 22 2.05 15.89 -10.54
CA VAL A 22 1.14 16.63 -9.64
C VAL A 22 0.71 15.81 -8.43
N HIS A 23 0.95 14.50 -8.43
CA HIS A 23 0.71 13.62 -7.29
C HIS A 23 1.54 12.34 -7.39
N ARG A 24 1.94 11.80 -6.24
CA ARG A 24 2.62 10.52 -6.06
C ARG A 24 2.01 9.83 -4.86
N SER A 25 1.77 8.52 -4.96
CA SER A 25 1.35 7.70 -3.82
C SER A 25 2.43 7.65 -2.73
N ASP A 26 1.99 7.62 -1.47
CA ASP A 26 2.90 7.39 -0.34
C ASP A 26 3.40 5.94 -0.30
N GLU A 27 4.59 5.75 0.27
CA GLU A 27 5.17 4.43 0.53
C GLU A 27 4.42 3.73 1.67
N GLN A 28 4.18 2.42 1.55
CA GLN A 28 3.44 1.62 2.53
C GLN A 28 4.23 0.36 2.90
N GLN A 29 5.07 0.48 3.93
CA GLN A 29 5.91 -0.60 4.43
C GLN A 29 6.13 -0.48 5.95
N HIS A 30 6.43 -1.59 6.62
CA HIS A 30 6.86 -1.58 8.02
C HIS A 30 8.35 -1.18 8.12
N TYR A 31 9.17 -1.71 7.22
CA TYR A 31 10.61 -1.47 7.09
C TYR A 31 11.08 -1.93 5.70
N PHE A 32 12.38 -1.82 5.42
CA PHE A 32 12.95 -2.12 4.10
C PHE A 32 12.53 -3.50 3.59
N ASN A 33 11.96 -3.52 2.38
CA ASN A 33 11.56 -4.74 1.68
C ASN A 33 10.48 -5.56 2.44
N THR A 34 9.64 -4.90 3.25
CA THR A 34 8.49 -5.52 3.95
C THR A 34 7.23 -4.65 3.79
N PRO A 35 6.57 -4.71 2.61
CA PRO A 35 5.38 -3.92 2.33
C PRO A 35 4.16 -4.35 3.14
N PHE A 36 3.24 -3.41 3.38
CA PHE A 36 1.91 -3.73 3.93
C PHE A 36 1.16 -4.67 2.99
N GLN A 37 0.48 -5.66 3.57
CA GLN A 37 -0.18 -6.71 2.81
C GLN A 37 -1.43 -7.21 3.51
N LEU A 38 -2.41 -7.64 2.74
CA LEU A 38 -3.55 -8.38 3.25
C LEU A 38 -3.16 -9.86 3.29
N SER A 39 -3.37 -10.50 4.43
CA SER A 39 -3.12 -11.92 4.62
C SER A 39 -4.33 -12.59 5.26
N ILE A 40 -4.49 -13.88 4.97
CA ILE A 40 -5.39 -14.74 5.73
C ILE A 40 -4.53 -15.43 6.78
N ALA A 41 -4.94 -15.31 8.05
CA ALA A 41 -4.28 -16.02 9.13
C ALA A 41 -4.25 -17.53 8.83
N PRO A 42 -3.11 -18.22 9.01
CA PRO A 42 -3.07 -19.67 8.93
C PRO A 42 -4.08 -20.29 9.91
N PRO A 43 -4.65 -21.48 9.62
CA PRO A 43 -5.53 -22.18 10.54
C PRO A 43 -4.88 -22.33 11.93
N GLY A 44 -5.59 -21.93 12.98
CA GLY A 44 -5.10 -21.98 14.36
C GLY A 44 -4.27 -20.77 14.83
N ALA A 45 -4.00 -19.79 13.95
CA ALA A 45 -3.38 -18.51 14.32
C ALA A 45 -4.40 -17.35 14.43
N GLU A 46 -5.69 -17.65 14.29
CA GLU A 46 -6.78 -16.67 14.35
C GLU A 46 -6.69 -15.84 15.65
N GLY A 47 -6.62 -14.51 15.53
CA GLY A 47 -6.51 -13.59 16.67
C GLY A 47 -5.08 -13.30 17.17
N VAL A 48 -4.05 -14.02 16.67
CA VAL A 48 -2.63 -13.76 17.01
C VAL A 48 -1.93 -12.92 15.93
N VAL A 49 -2.46 -12.87 14.71
CA VAL A 49 -1.81 -12.24 13.54
C VAL A 49 -1.93 -10.71 13.50
N LEU A 50 -2.50 -10.08 14.53
CA LEU A 50 -2.51 -8.62 14.62
C LEU A 50 -1.32 -8.17 15.46
N SER A 51 -0.17 -8.02 14.82
CA SER A 51 0.93 -7.22 15.38
C SER A 51 1.60 -6.44 14.28
N ASP A 52 1.57 -5.11 14.44
CA ASP A 52 2.58 -4.22 13.91
C ASP A 52 3.64 -3.99 14.99
#